data_AF-A0A4Y8BRQ7-F1
#
_entry.id   AF-A0A4Y8BRQ7-F1
#
_cell.length_a   1.000
_cell.length_b   1.000
_cell.length_c   1.000
_cell.angle_alpha   90.00
_cell.angle_beta   90.00
_cell.angle_gamma   90.00
#
_symmetry.space_group_name_H-M   'P 1'
#
loop_
_entity.id
_entity.type
_entity.pdbx_description
1 polymer ?
#
loop_
_entity_poly.entity_id
_entity_poly.type
_entity_poly.pdbx_seq_one_letter_code
_entity_poly.pdbx_strand_id
1 'polypeptide(L)'
;MFFKKILLAFVVLAIGISSTFAGVLKEKTNLTQKCEVYAKEIGGKNIGDVYPYFSNKNGKQMNRDGFSYLNLNSGKTDAFIRVYEFKNASLEQAYENLKSILKKNANIKIRSVLPKKNAEDALEYEESVDKDENDGYTCYVYKGPSELWINSIPQKGEEFIFILKQVGENSKLYYYEKITFKD
;
A
#
# COMPACT_ATOMS: atom_id res chain seq x y z
N MET A 1 2.21 15.02 -67.83
CA MET A 1 1.55 14.87 -66.52
C MET A 1 2.59 14.47 -65.50
N PHE A 2 2.61 15.22 -64.41
CA PHE A 2 3.69 15.34 -63.43
C PHE A 2 3.94 14.06 -62.63
N PHE A 3 5.21 13.64 -62.59
CA PHE A 3 5.82 12.89 -61.50
C PHE A 3 5.68 13.68 -60.19
N LYS A 4 5.06 13.11 -59.15
CA LYS A 4 5.48 13.36 -57.76
C LYS A 4 5.29 12.10 -56.89
N LYS A 5 6.45 11.66 -56.41
CA LYS A 5 6.74 10.63 -55.42
C LYS A 5 5.91 10.83 -54.14
N ILE A 6 5.28 9.77 -53.64
CA ILE A 6 4.99 9.64 -52.22
C ILE A 6 5.74 8.40 -51.74
N LEU A 7 6.94 8.66 -51.26
CA LEU A 7 7.77 7.73 -50.52
C LEU A 7 7.49 8.03 -49.04
N LEU A 8 6.59 7.27 -48.42
CA LEU A 8 6.42 7.32 -46.97
C LEU A 8 5.79 6.02 -46.47
N ALA A 9 6.64 5.07 -46.13
CA ALA A 9 6.34 4.09 -45.11
C ALA A 9 7.67 3.82 -44.40
N PHE A 10 7.92 4.67 -43.41
CA PHE A 10 8.95 4.43 -42.40
C PHE A 10 8.67 3.06 -41.78
N VAL A 11 9.62 2.16 -41.95
CA VAL A 11 9.84 1.01 -41.07
C VAL A 11 10.14 1.55 -39.67
N VAL A 12 9.87 0.71 -38.66
CA VAL A 12 10.03 0.88 -37.20
C VAL A 12 8.73 1.35 -36.53
N LEU A 13 7.97 0.46 -35.89
CA LEU A 13 8.38 -0.17 -34.64
C LEU A 13 7.88 -1.63 -34.56
N ALA A 14 8.86 -2.54 -34.50
CA ALA A 14 8.64 -3.89 -34.04
C ALA A 14 8.48 -3.91 -32.51
N ILE A 15 7.97 -5.06 -32.04
CA ILE A 15 8.04 -5.56 -30.66
C ILE A 15 6.88 -5.07 -29.79
N GLY A 16 5.85 -5.92 -29.71
CA GLY A 16 4.93 -5.90 -28.59
C GLY A 16 5.68 -6.14 -27.29
N ILE A 17 5.34 -5.40 -26.25
CA ILE A 17 5.59 -5.83 -24.88
C ILE A 17 4.37 -5.45 -24.04
N SER A 18 3.78 -6.52 -23.51
CA SER A 18 3.03 -6.59 -22.26
C SER A 18 1.72 -5.80 -22.14
N SER A 19 0.63 -6.56 -22.25
CA SER A 19 -0.46 -6.49 -21.28
C SER A 19 0.10 -6.30 -19.85
N THR A 20 -0.05 -5.11 -19.29
CA THR A 20 0.04 -4.93 -17.84
C THR A 20 -1.13 -4.09 -17.38
N PHE A 21 -2.13 -4.80 -16.87
CA PHE A 21 -3.15 -4.29 -15.96
C PHE A 21 -2.49 -3.41 -14.89
N ALA A 22 -2.57 -2.10 -15.03
CA ALA A 22 -2.18 -1.17 -13.98
C ALA A 22 -3.36 -0.25 -13.71
N GLY A 23 -4.12 -0.55 -12.65
CA GLY A 23 -5.19 0.34 -12.22
C GLY A 23 -4.74 1.75 -11.81
N VAL A 24 -5.57 2.76 -12.01
CA VAL A 24 -5.31 4.14 -11.59
C VAL A 24 -5.75 4.35 -10.14
N LEU A 25 -4.90 5.00 -9.33
CA LEU A 25 -5.27 5.43 -7.97
C LEU A 25 -6.05 6.74 -8.05
N LYS A 26 -7.25 6.78 -7.44
CA LYS A 26 -8.08 7.99 -7.38
C LYS A 26 -8.28 8.45 -5.95
N GLU A 27 -7.76 9.64 -5.65
CA GLU A 27 -7.78 10.18 -4.29
C GLU A 27 -9.10 10.88 -3.96
N LYS A 28 -9.70 10.51 -2.82
CA LYS A 28 -10.94 11.11 -2.27
C LYS A 28 -10.72 11.55 -0.83
N THR A 29 -11.49 12.52 -0.35
CA THR A 29 -11.36 13.02 1.04
C THR A 29 -12.52 12.66 1.95
N ASN A 30 -13.57 12.06 1.39
CA ASN A 30 -14.71 11.54 2.13
C ASN A 30 -14.57 10.03 2.25
N LEU A 31 -14.85 9.49 3.43
CA LEU A 31 -14.85 8.05 3.67
C LEU A 31 -16.15 7.44 3.17
N THR A 32 -16.06 6.25 2.60
CA THR A 32 -17.21 5.36 2.40
C THR A 32 -17.56 4.65 3.69
N GLN A 33 -18.73 4.01 3.72
CA GLN A 33 -19.15 3.16 4.83
C GLN A 33 -18.10 2.09 5.18
N LYS A 34 -17.38 1.54 4.19
CA LYS A 34 -16.31 0.54 4.42
C LYS A 34 -15.18 1.14 5.27
N CYS A 35 -14.68 2.32 4.91
CA CYS A 35 -13.63 2.98 5.71
C CYS A 35 -14.14 3.56 7.04
N GLU A 36 -15.41 3.94 7.14
CA GLU A 36 -16.03 4.33 8.42
C GLU A 36 -16.12 3.15 9.39
N VAL A 37 -16.49 1.97 8.90
CA VAL A 37 -16.49 0.73 9.71
C VAL A 37 -15.07 0.44 10.20
N TYR A 38 -14.08 0.52 9.31
CA TYR A 38 -12.68 0.34 9.69
C TYR A 38 -12.23 1.35 10.77
N ALA A 39 -12.57 2.63 10.60
CA ALA A 39 -12.26 3.67 11.58
C ALA A 39 -12.91 3.41 12.95
N LYS A 40 -14.14 2.91 12.97
CA LYS A 40 -14.85 2.49 14.20
C LYS A 40 -14.20 1.26 14.83
N GLU A 41 -13.80 0.28 14.02
CA GLU A 41 -13.19 -0.97 14.49
C GLU A 41 -11.89 -0.71 15.26
N ILE A 42 -11.04 0.19 14.76
CA ILE A 42 -9.77 0.55 15.37
C ILE A 42 -9.91 1.60 16.49
N GLY A 43 -11.08 2.25 16.59
CA GLY A 43 -11.36 3.31 17.54
C GLY A 43 -11.13 2.86 18.99
N GLY A 44 -10.28 3.58 19.72
CA GLY A 44 -9.99 3.31 21.13
C GLY A 44 -9.18 2.03 21.41
N LYS A 45 -8.81 1.25 20.39
CA LYS A 45 -8.05 0.00 20.54
C LYS A 45 -6.56 0.18 20.27
N ASN A 46 -5.72 -0.65 20.86
CA ASN A 46 -4.30 -0.71 20.53
C ASN A 46 -4.05 -1.58 19.30
N ILE A 47 -2.86 -1.45 18.71
CA ILE A 47 -2.43 -2.23 17.54
C ILE A 47 -2.59 -3.74 17.79
N GLY A 48 -2.16 -4.23 18.95
CA GLY A 48 -2.25 -5.65 19.30
C GLY A 48 -3.66 -6.16 19.58
N ASP A 49 -4.63 -5.27 19.83
CA ASP A 49 -6.03 -5.65 20.06
C ASP A 49 -6.76 -5.88 18.74
N VAL A 50 -6.41 -5.11 17.70
CA VAL A 50 -6.97 -5.24 16.35
C VAL A 50 -6.19 -6.26 15.53
N TYR A 51 -4.86 -6.25 15.67
CA TYR A 51 -3.94 -7.07 14.89
C TYR A 51 -3.02 -7.86 15.84
N PRO A 52 -3.50 -8.97 16.43
CA PRO A 52 -2.81 -9.70 17.50
C PRO A 52 -1.43 -10.23 17.12
N TYR A 53 -1.17 -10.43 15.83
CA TYR A 53 0.14 -10.88 15.34
C TYR A 53 1.26 -9.87 15.60
N PHE A 54 0.96 -8.57 15.75
CA PHE A 54 1.94 -7.56 16.17
C PHE A 54 2.25 -7.58 17.67
N SER A 55 1.49 -8.35 18.46
CA SER A 55 1.77 -8.53 19.90
C SER A 55 2.92 -9.50 20.16
N ASN A 56 3.36 -10.26 19.15
CA ASN A 56 4.50 -11.17 19.28
C ASN A 56 5.81 -10.37 19.39
N LYS A 57 6.38 -10.31 20.58
CA LYS A 57 7.64 -9.59 20.85
C LYS A 57 8.90 -10.41 20.55
N ASN A 58 8.76 -11.70 20.24
CA ASN A 58 9.87 -12.64 20.07
C ASN A 58 10.29 -12.79 18.60
N GLY A 59 10.09 -11.76 17.79
CA GLY A 59 10.48 -11.78 16.39
C GLY A 59 11.99 -11.95 16.18
N LYS A 60 12.36 -12.41 14.99
CA LYS A 60 13.77 -12.47 14.59
C LYS A 60 14.19 -11.12 14.00
N GLN A 61 15.25 -10.52 14.54
CA GLN A 61 15.85 -9.34 13.93
C GLN A 61 16.43 -9.70 12.56
N MET A 62 16.08 -8.92 11.53
CA MET A 62 16.56 -9.08 10.17
C MET A 62 17.17 -7.77 9.68
N ASN A 63 18.19 -7.86 8.83
CA ASN A 63 18.81 -6.73 8.14
C ASN A 63 18.69 -6.96 6.63
N ARG A 64 18.26 -5.94 5.87
CA ARG A 64 18.15 -5.99 4.40
C ARG A 64 18.37 -4.60 3.83
N ASP A 65 19.23 -4.50 2.81
CA ASP A 65 19.48 -3.32 1.96
C ASP A 65 19.03 -1.96 2.56
N GLY A 66 19.78 -1.49 3.56
CA GLY A 66 19.59 -0.15 4.14
C GLY A 66 18.56 -0.03 5.27
N PHE A 67 17.89 -1.11 5.68
CA PHE A 67 16.97 -1.10 6.82
C PHE A 67 17.05 -2.37 7.68
N SER A 68 16.60 -2.24 8.92
CA SER A 68 16.47 -3.35 9.87
C SER A 68 15.02 -3.47 10.33
N TYR A 69 14.55 -4.69 10.56
CA TYR A 69 13.19 -4.95 11.00
C TYR A 69 13.08 -6.21 11.85
N LEU A 70 12.05 -6.26 12.67
CA LEU A 70 11.64 -7.43 13.42
C LEU A 70 10.70 -8.27 12.57
N ASN A 71 11.09 -9.51 12.23
CA ASN A 71 10.24 -10.45 11.50
C ASN A 71 9.39 -11.27 12.47
N LEU A 72 8.06 -11.16 12.34
CA LEU A 72 7.07 -11.80 13.20
C LEU A 72 6.39 -13.01 12.53
N ASN A 73 6.85 -13.43 11.36
CA ASN A 73 6.31 -14.54 10.58
C ASN A 73 6.61 -15.94 11.13
N SER A 74 6.77 -16.14 12.44
CA SER A 74 7.24 -17.42 12.97
C SER A 74 6.41 -18.61 12.45
N GLY A 75 6.95 -19.34 11.45
CA GLY A 75 6.29 -20.47 10.79
C GLY A 75 5.19 -20.14 9.77
N LYS A 76 4.93 -18.87 9.44
CA LYS A 76 3.91 -18.49 8.46
C LYS A 76 4.53 -18.27 7.07
N THR A 77 4.17 -19.14 6.13
CA THR A 77 4.60 -19.05 4.73
C THR A 77 3.67 -18.21 3.87
N ASP A 78 2.47 -17.91 4.37
CA ASP A 78 1.36 -17.23 3.72
C ASP A 78 1.20 -15.77 4.18
N ALA A 79 2.18 -15.20 4.86
CA ALA A 79 2.12 -13.82 5.31
C ALA A 79 3.50 -13.17 5.46
N PHE A 80 3.57 -11.86 5.27
CA PHE A 80 4.65 -11.01 5.75
C PHE A 80 4.14 -10.11 6.86
N ILE A 81 4.78 -10.20 8.03
CA ILE A 81 4.44 -9.55 9.28
C ILE A 81 5.74 -9.00 9.85
N ARG A 82 5.91 -7.69 9.76
CA ARG A 82 7.16 -7.00 10.07
C ARG A 82 6.90 -5.76 10.92
N VAL A 83 7.84 -5.47 11.81
CA VAL A 83 7.89 -4.18 12.51
C VAL A 83 9.22 -3.52 12.19
N TYR A 84 9.15 -2.38 11.53
CA TYR A 84 10.30 -1.53 11.24
C TYR A 84 10.38 -0.44 12.30
N GLU A 85 11.60 -0.09 12.68
CA GLU A 85 11.88 1.03 13.57
C GLU A 85 12.78 2.02 12.85
N PHE A 86 12.30 3.25 12.71
CA PHE A 86 12.99 4.36 12.07
C PHE A 86 13.42 5.35 13.14
N LYS A 87 14.74 5.50 13.32
CA LYS A 87 15.31 6.43 14.29
C LYS A 87 15.21 7.86 13.79
N ASN A 88 14.88 8.80 14.68
CA ASN A 88 14.81 10.24 14.39
C ASN A 88 13.96 10.55 13.15
N ALA A 89 12.82 9.86 13.04
CA ALA A 89 11.94 9.89 11.90
C ALA A 89 10.55 10.37 12.31
N SER A 90 10.10 11.45 11.68
CA SER A 90 8.70 11.90 11.76
C SER A 90 7.76 10.91 11.09
N LEU A 91 6.45 11.06 11.32
CA LEU A 91 5.43 10.28 10.63
C LEU A 91 5.53 10.43 9.09
N GLU A 92 5.85 11.63 8.61
CA GLU A 92 6.06 11.90 7.18
C GLU A 92 7.28 11.17 6.62
N GLN A 93 8.41 11.22 7.32
CA GLN A 93 9.60 10.45 6.94
C GLN A 93 9.35 8.94 6.99
N ALA A 94 8.57 8.45 7.95
CA ALA A 94 8.16 7.06 8.02
C ALA A 94 7.26 6.65 6.83
N TYR A 95 6.41 7.55 6.36
CA TYR A 95 5.60 7.35 5.15
C TYR A 95 6.46 7.31 3.88
N GLU A 96 7.49 8.16 3.78
CA GLU A 96 8.48 8.07 2.69
C GLU A 96 9.24 6.73 2.70
N ASN A 97 9.64 6.26 3.89
CA ASN A 97 10.26 4.96 4.05
C ASN A 97 9.33 3.82 3.64
N LEU A 98 8.05 3.89 4.00
CA LEU A 98 7.03 2.95 3.53
C LEU A 98 6.99 2.90 2.00
N LYS A 99 6.90 4.05 1.32
CA LYS A 99 6.92 4.08 -0.16
C LYS A 99 8.18 3.43 -0.74
N SER A 100 9.35 3.65 -0.12
CA SER A 100 10.61 3.03 -0.54
C SER A 100 10.56 1.50 -0.41
N ILE A 101 10.03 0.99 0.70
CA ILE A 101 9.82 -0.45 0.94
C ILE A 101 8.88 -1.05 -0.12
N LEU A 102 7.81 -0.31 -0.47
CA LEU A 102 6.80 -0.74 -1.43
C LEU A 102 7.20 -0.60 -2.90
N LYS A 103 8.29 0.11 -3.23
CA LYS A 103 8.71 0.38 -4.61
C LYS A 103 8.84 -0.88 -5.50
N LYS A 104 9.11 -2.04 -4.89
CA LYS A 104 9.22 -3.33 -5.60
C LYS A 104 7.93 -4.14 -5.65
N ASN A 105 6.87 -3.71 -4.96
CA ASN A 105 5.57 -4.37 -4.92
C ASN A 105 4.58 -3.62 -5.82
N ALA A 106 4.45 -4.08 -7.07
CA ALA A 106 3.59 -3.46 -8.08
C ALA A 106 2.08 -3.56 -7.76
N ASN A 107 1.70 -4.44 -6.82
CA ASN A 107 0.31 -4.71 -6.47
C ASN A 107 -0.25 -3.73 -5.43
N ILE A 108 0.63 -2.99 -4.74
CA ILE A 108 0.23 -2.05 -3.69
C ILE A 108 0.31 -0.62 -4.23
N LYS A 109 -0.80 0.12 -4.10
CA LYS A 109 -0.86 1.53 -4.47
C LYS A 109 -1.31 2.35 -3.28
N ILE A 110 -0.47 3.29 -2.89
CA ILE A 110 -0.72 4.29 -1.85
C ILE A 110 -0.45 5.68 -2.42
N ARG A 111 -0.98 6.72 -1.77
CA ARG A 111 -0.79 8.12 -2.19
C ARG A 111 0.68 8.48 -2.28
N SER A 112 1.01 9.34 -3.23
CA SER A 112 2.34 9.94 -3.33
C SER A 112 2.63 10.87 -2.15
N VAL A 113 1.61 11.49 -1.57
CA VAL A 113 1.72 12.43 -0.45
C VAL A 113 0.93 11.90 0.75
N LEU A 114 1.51 12.01 1.94
CA LEU A 114 0.84 11.68 3.20
C LEU A 114 -0.45 12.53 3.33
N PRO A 115 -1.65 11.92 3.42
CA PRO A 115 -2.88 12.69 3.60
C PRO A 115 -2.87 13.43 4.93
N LYS A 116 -3.38 14.66 4.99
CA LYS A 116 -3.38 15.48 6.23
C LYS A 116 -4.52 15.15 7.21
N LYS A 117 -5.49 14.35 6.79
CA LYS A 117 -6.68 13.94 7.54
C LYS A 117 -7.11 12.56 7.06
N ASN A 118 -8.15 11.99 7.69
CA ASN A 118 -8.76 10.77 7.22
C ASN A 118 -9.14 10.90 5.73
N ALA A 119 -8.84 9.85 4.98
CA ALA A 119 -9.01 9.87 3.54
C ALA A 119 -9.25 8.45 3.01
N GLU A 120 -9.76 8.37 1.79
CA GLU A 120 -9.97 7.11 1.09
C GLU A 120 -9.48 7.27 -0.35
N ASP A 121 -8.85 6.24 -0.88
CA ASP A 121 -8.56 6.14 -2.30
C ASP A 121 -9.31 4.97 -2.91
N ALA A 122 -9.79 5.19 -4.14
CA ALA A 122 -10.29 4.11 -4.97
C ALA A 122 -9.14 3.55 -5.84
N LEU A 123 -9.07 2.23 -5.96
CA LEU A 123 -8.09 1.52 -6.77
C LEU A 123 -8.76 1.08 -8.08
N GLU A 124 -9.03 2.03 -8.97
CA GLU A 124 -9.73 1.81 -10.25
C GLU A 124 -8.86 0.95 -11.19
N TYR A 125 -9.40 -0.03 -11.90
CA TYR A 125 -8.73 -0.67 -13.04
C TYR A 125 -9.23 -0.05 -14.36
N GLU A 126 -8.33 0.22 -15.30
CA GLU A 126 -8.70 0.65 -16.67
C GLU A 126 -9.28 -0.54 -17.45
N GLU A 127 -10.48 -0.99 -17.09
CA GLU A 127 -11.38 -1.83 -17.90
C GLU A 127 -12.78 -2.03 -17.26
N SER A 128 -13.17 -1.24 -16.25
CA SER A 128 -14.52 -1.32 -15.67
C SER A 128 -15.47 -0.43 -16.48
N VAL A 129 -16.23 -1.06 -17.38
CA VAL A 129 -17.32 -0.42 -18.15
C VAL A 129 -18.51 -0.11 -17.22
N ASP A 130 -18.63 -0.86 -16.12
CA ASP A 130 -19.63 -0.66 -15.08
C ASP A 130 -19.07 0.13 -13.89
N LYS A 131 -19.70 1.27 -13.60
CA LYS A 131 -19.32 2.23 -12.55
C LYS A 131 -19.41 1.66 -11.13
N ASP A 132 -20.02 0.50 -10.98
CA ASP A 132 -20.29 -0.18 -9.71
C ASP A 132 -19.33 -1.36 -9.43
N GLU A 133 -18.33 -1.62 -10.30
CA GLU A 133 -17.39 -2.75 -10.14
C GLU A 133 -16.12 -2.42 -9.35
N ASN A 134 -15.91 -1.16 -8.94
CA ASN A 134 -14.70 -0.79 -8.22
C ASN A 134 -14.80 -1.04 -6.71
N ASP A 135 -14.49 -2.27 -6.31
CA ASP A 135 -14.43 -2.67 -4.90
C ASP A 135 -13.07 -2.46 -4.24
N GLY A 136 -12.04 -2.07 -4.99
CA GLY A 136 -10.70 -1.85 -4.45
C GLY A 136 -10.57 -0.47 -3.79
N TYR A 137 -10.09 -0.43 -2.55
CA TYR A 137 -9.90 0.82 -1.81
C TYR A 137 -8.71 0.80 -0.86
N THR A 138 -8.22 1.99 -0.54
CA THR A 138 -7.27 2.21 0.55
C THR A 138 -7.84 3.22 1.53
N CYS A 139 -8.06 2.81 2.78
CA CYS A 139 -8.45 3.70 3.87
C CYS A 139 -7.22 4.26 4.58
N TYR A 140 -7.21 5.56 4.85
CA TYR A 140 -6.23 6.24 5.68
C TYR A 140 -6.96 6.82 6.89
N VAL A 141 -6.67 6.32 8.08
CA VAL A 141 -7.35 6.70 9.31
C VAL A 141 -6.34 7.14 10.35
N TYR A 142 -6.42 8.40 10.75
CA TYR A 142 -5.63 8.95 11.83
C TYR A 142 -6.22 8.58 13.19
N LYS A 143 -5.37 8.11 14.09
CA LYS A 143 -5.65 7.93 15.52
C LYS A 143 -4.89 8.98 16.32
N GLY A 144 -5.30 10.23 16.17
CA GLY A 144 -4.56 11.39 16.67
C GLY A 144 -3.39 11.77 15.75
N PRO A 145 -2.58 12.77 16.13
CA PRO A 145 -1.59 13.38 15.24
C PRO A 145 -0.35 12.51 14.97
N SER A 146 -0.13 11.46 15.77
CA SER A 146 1.09 10.64 15.74
C SER A 146 0.85 9.20 15.28
N GLU A 147 -0.35 8.85 14.83
CA GLU A 147 -0.69 7.47 14.47
C GLU A 147 -1.58 7.46 13.21
N LEU A 148 -1.11 6.82 12.15
CA LEU A 148 -1.83 6.64 10.89
C LEU A 148 -1.99 5.14 10.61
N TRP A 149 -3.23 4.72 10.40
CA TRP A 149 -3.60 3.36 10.02
C TRP A 149 -4.03 3.35 8.56
N ILE A 150 -3.46 2.43 7.80
CA ILE A 150 -3.71 2.28 6.37
C ILE A 150 -4.18 0.85 6.15
N ASN A 151 -5.40 0.67 5.64
CA ASN A 151 -5.90 -0.61 5.16
C ASN A 151 -6.09 -0.52 3.65
N SER A 152 -5.34 -1.30 2.88
CA SER A 152 -5.42 -1.37 1.43
C SER A 152 -5.93 -2.73 1.01
N ILE A 153 -7.11 -2.73 0.39
CA ILE A 153 -7.77 -3.92 -0.13
C ILE A 153 -7.89 -3.73 -1.65
N PRO A 154 -7.01 -4.35 -2.45
CA PRO A 154 -7.13 -4.34 -3.89
C PRO A 154 -8.31 -5.20 -4.35
N GLN A 155 -8.87 -4.90 -5.53
CA GLN A 155 -9.99 -5.65 -6.10
C GLN A 155 -9.66 -7.14 -6.34
N LYS A 156 -8.40 -7.44 -6.66
CA LYS A 156 -7.86 -8.81 -6.78
C LYS A 156 -6.52 -8.85 -6.05
N GLY A 157 -6.35 -9.85 -5.18
CA GLY A 157 -5.10 -10.07 -4.48
C GLY A 157 -5.23 -9.91 -2.97
N GLU A 158 -4.18 -9.38 -2.36
CA GLU A 158 -3.87 -9.52 -0.95
C GLU A 158 -4.30 -8.30 -0.14
N GLU A 159 -4.75 -8.48 1.09
CA GLU A 159 -4.97 -7.38 2.02
C GLU A 159 -3.63 -6.89 2.59
N PHE A 160 -3.45 -5.57 2.61
CA PHE A 160 -2.26 -4.94 3.15
C PHE A 160 -2.63 -3.98 4.28
N ILE A 161 -2.02 -4.20 5.44
CA ILE A 161 -2.16 -3.31 6.59
C ILE A 161 -0.83 -2.63 6.87
N PHE A 162 -0.89 -1.31 7.00
CA PHE A 162 0.23 -0.50 7.46
C PHE A 162 -0.21 0.35 8.63
N ILE A 163 0.60 0.42 9.68
CA ILE A 163 0.38 1.32 10.79
C ILE A 163 1.67 2.08 11.04
N LEU A 164 1.62 3.39 10.86
CA LEU A 164 2.70 4.30 11.19
C LEU A 164 2.41 4.91 12.55
N LYS A 165 3.33 4.77 13.49
CA LYS A 165 3.21 5.31 14.84
C LYS A 165 4.48 6.02 15.28
N GLN A 166 4.37 7.31 15.56
CA GLN A 166 5.46 8.09 16.11
C GLN A 166 5.48 7.96 17.64
N VAL A 167 6.67 7.66 18.19
CA VAL A 167 6.94 7.50 19.62
C VAL A 167 8.17 8.34 19.96
N GLY A 168 7.94 9.53 20.51
CA GLY A 168 9.00 10.53 20.69
C GLY A 168 9.57 10.98 19.34
N GLU A 169 10.88 10.93 19.22
CA GLU A 169 11.60 11.28 17.97
C GLU A 169 11.65 10.13 16.95
N ASN A 170 11.21 8.92 17.33
CA ASN A 170 11.28 7.75 16.48
C ASN A 170 9.90 7.40 15.90
N SER A 171 9.89 6.66 14.80
CA SER A 171 8.65 6.12 14.23
C SER A 171 8.74 4.61 14.02
N LYS A 172 7.60 3.93 14.16
CA LYS A 172 7.44 2.51 13.87
C LYS A 172 6.49 2.32 12.70
N LEU A 173 6.83 1.39 11.82
CA LEU A 173 5.94 0.87 10.78
C LEU A 173 5.62 -0.58 11.11
N TYR A 174 4.35 -0.85 11.36
CA TYR A 174 3.80 -2.20 11.43
C TYR A 174 3.28 -2.56 10.05
N TYR A 175 3.76 -3.67 9.50
CA TYR A 175 3.43 -4.12 8.16
C TYR A 175 2.87 -5.53 8.19
N TYR A 176 1.70 -5.71 7.58
CA TYR A 176 1.11 -7.00 7.29
C TYR A 176 0.72 -7.09 5.82
N GLU A 177 1.07 -8.22 5.20
CA GLU A 177 0.72 -8.62 3.84
C GLU A 177 0.34 -10.09 3.89
N LYS A 178 -0.83 -10.46 3.36
CA LYS A 178 -1.26 -11.85 3.28
C LYS A 178 -0.89 -12.45 1.94
N ILE A 179 0.11 -13.32 1.89
CA ILE A 179 0.56 -13.96 0.66
C ILE A 179 -0.49 -14.98 0.20
N THR A 180 -1.04 -14.80 -0.99
CA THR A 180 -1.93 -15.78 -1.62
C THR A 180 -1.18 -16.48 -2.74
N PHE A 181 -0.85 -17.75 -2.54
CA PHE A 181 -0.33 -18.57 -3.62
C PHE A 181 -1.46 -18.80 -4.63
N LYS A 182 -1.26 -18.37 -5.88
CA LYS A 182 -2.14 -18.79 -6.98
C LYS A 182 -1.83 -20.26 -7.23
N ASP A 183 -2.82 -21.12 -7.02
CA ASP A 183 -2.79 -22.52 -7.44
C ASP A 183 -2.62 -22.64 -8.97
#